data_AF-A0AA36JCA0-F1
#
_entry.id   AF-A0AA36JCA0-F1
#
_cell.length_a   1.000
_cell.length_b   1.000
_cell.length_c   1.000
_cell.angle_alpha   90.00
_cell.angle_beta   90.00
_cell.angle_gamma   90.00
#
_symmetry.space_group_name_H-M   'P 1'
#
loop_
_entity.id
_entity.type
_entity.pdbx_description
1 polymer ?
#
loop_
_entity_poly.entity_id
_entity_poly.type
_entity_poly.pdbx_seq_one_letter_code
_entity_poly.pdbx_strand_id
1 'polypeptide(L)'
;MLVPSGRAAAVLPLPIRAVRRPFGAAPAASACFAGAGLRLQIFGQARRGLAFSARRSCAMESGLVSCEWLKAELDAPSGPLKIVEATWYLPNSPFAAPEGSSPQAEYTKGPRLPGAQFFDIDGVAADSSLPHMLPDEERFSAAMAALGIEPGTRVVAYDRLGLFSSPRFWYTLKVAFGHPAPVAVLDGGLPRWKELGFPLEEAAPNMPPPAKPARWSKVASAVWDKSQVLENVSSASALHLDARPKPRFDGLAPEPRPKMRSGHAPNSRSLPATQLLNGSSMLPPEELLKVVQAAGIKPEQLRDRSGPDLLRLRAHSLHRGPGAAPCWHAAFVLGRVRWQLGRVGRLPGHSDCQARGRRW
;
A
#
# COMPACT_ATOMS: atom_id res chain seq x y z
N MET A 1 37.28 11.94 64.13
CA MET A 1 37.94 10.63 64.26
C MET A 1 38.09 10.03 62.87
N LEU A 2 39.36 9.87 62.46
CA LEU A 2 39.93 8.92 61.48
C LEU A 2 39.39 8.81 60.04
N VAL A 3 40.04 9.60 59.17
CA VAL A 3 40.59 9.26 57.82
C VAL A 3 41.69 8.17 58.04
N PRO A 4 42.12 7.28 57.09
CA PRO A 4 42.66 7.76 55.81
C PRO A 4 42.77 6.88 54.54
N SER A 5 42.98 7.62 53.43
CA SER A 5 43.92 7.41 52.30
C SER A 5 43.71 6.25 51.30
N GLY A 6 43.96 6.41 49.99
CA GLY A 6 44.52 7.58 49.30
C GLY A 6 44.80 7.41 47.79
N ARG A 7 45.34 8.53 47.24
CA ARG A 7 46.23 8.78 46.07
C ARG A 7 45.82 8.18 44.70
N ALA A 8 45.46 8.96 43.68
CA ALA A 8 46.21 9.97 42.90
C ALA A 8 47.37 9.41 42.06
N ALA A 9 47.25 9.47 40.72
CA ALA A 9 48.35 9.73 39.79
C ALA A 9 47.83 10.13 38.39
N ALA A 10 48.01 11.40 38.05
CA ALA A 10 47.99 11.91 36.69
C ALA A 10 49.39 11.79 36.09
N VAL A 11 49.51 11.39 34.82
CA VAL A 11 50.75 11.57 34.05
C VAL A 11 50.42 11.85 32.57
N LEU A 12 50.64 13.11 32.18
CA LEU A 12 51.07 13.58 30.86
C LEU A 12 52.29 14.47 31.18
N PRO A 13 53.42 14.43 30.43
CA PRO A 13 53.59 15.44 29.37
C PRO A 13 54.56 15.12 28.18
N LEU A 14 54.20 15.66 27.00
CA LEU A 14 55.02 16.48 26.05
C LEU A 14 56.19 15.80 25.21
N PRO A 15 56.95 16.53 24.34
CA PRO A 15 56.81 16.45 22.86
C PRO A 15 58.14 16.48 22.05
N ILE A 16 58.34 15.82 20.90
CA ILE A 16 59.61 16.00 20.15
C ILE A 16 59.47 16.15 18.62
N ARG A 17 59.75 17.40 18.21
CA ARG A 17 60.46 17.95 17.03
C ARG A 17 60.08 17.57 15.60
N ALA A 18 59.77 18.64 14.88
CA ALA A 18 59.96 18.83 13.44
C ALA A 18 61.46 18.85 13.04
N VAL A 19 61.74 18.39 11.82
CA VAL A 19 62.97 18.71 11.06
C VAL A 19 62.58 19.08 9.63
N ARG A 20 63.08 20.23 9.16
CA ARG A 20 62.96 20.78 7.80
C ARG A 20 64.25 20.54 7.01
N ARG A 21 64.10 20.08 5.73
CA ARG A 21 64.84 20.44 4.47
C ARG A 21 66.37 20.16 4.40
N PRO A 22 67.05 20.07 3.22
CA PRO A 22 66.77 20.80 1.95
C PRO A 22 67.06 20.13 0.57
N PHE A 23 66.56 20.82 -0.48
CA PHE A 23 67.03 21.06 -1.86
C PHE A 23 67.84 20.05 -2.71
N GLY A 24 67.42 19.95 -3.99
CA GLY A 24 68.20 19.57 -5.19
C GLY A 24 67.25 19.35 -6.38
N ALA A 25 66.97 20.35 -7.23
CA ALA A 25 67.64 20.69 -8.51
C ALA A 25 67.35 19.71 -9.68
N ALA A 26 66.89 20.28 -10.81
CA ALA A 26 66.41 19.65 -12.05
C ALA A 26 67.54 19.06 -12.95
N PRO A 27 67.26 18.41 -14.11
CA PRO A 27 66.84 19.14 -15.32
C PRO A 27 65.78 18.44 -16.21
N ALA A 28 65.40 19.17 -17.25
CA ALA A 28 64.35 18.91 -18.23
C ALA A 28 64.61 17.75 -19.21
N ALA A 29 63.52 17.16 -19.71
CA ALA A 29 63.47 16.57 -21.04
C ALA A 29 62.08 16.79 -21.65
N SER A 30 62.05 17.52 -22.75
CA SER A 30 60.91 17.62 -23.66
C SER A 30 60.55 16.24 -24.21
N ALA A 31 59.27 15.88 -24.16
CA ALA A 31 58.68 14.97 -25.12
C ALA A 31 57.21 15.35 -25.32
N CYS A 32 56.90 15.82 -26.53
CA CYS A 32 55.55 16.04 -27.01
C CYS A 32 54.74 14.74 -26.88
N PHE A 33 53.62 14.79 -26.17
CA PHE A 33 52.49 13.90 -26.40
C PHE A 33 51.20 14.70 -26.34
N ALA A 34 50.61 14.91 -27.52
CA ALA A 34 49.21 15.26 -27.66
C ALA A 34 48.37 14.10 -27.08
N GLY A 35 47.42 14.40 -26.20
CA GLY A 35 46.60 13.38 -25.58
C GLY A 35 45.39 13.96 -24.87
N ALA A 36 44.23 13.73 -25.46
CA ALA A 36 42.91 14.12 -24.97
C ALA A 36 42.70 13.81 -23.47
N GLY A 37 42.43 14.85 -22.68
CA GLY A 37 42.26 14.74 -21.24
C GLY A 37 41.13 15.61 -20.70
N LEU A 38 39.94 15.56 -21.32
CA LEU A 38 38.74 16.18 -20.73
C LEU A 38 37.46 15.49 -21.21
N ARG A 39 37.27 14.20 -20.91
CA ARG A 39 35.98 13.53 -21.21
C ARG A 39 35.64 12.29 -20.38
N LEU A 40 36.17 12.15 -19.15
CA LEU A 40 35.91 10.94 -18.33
C LEU A 40 35.22 11.14 -16.96
N GLN A 41 34.82 12.36 -16.56
CA GLN A 41 34.06 12.53 -15.32
C GLN A 41 32.54 12.66 -15.49
N ILE A 42 32.05 12.98 -16.69
CA ILE A 42 30.60 13.20 -16.92
C ILE A 42 29.85 11.88 -17.17
N PHE A 43 30.50 10.86 -17.75
CA PHE A 43 29.85 9.58 -18.06
C PHE A 43 29.60 8.67 -16.83
N GLY A 44 30.41 8.78 -15.78
CA GLY A 44 30.25 7.99 -14.55
C GLY A 44 29.06 8.41 -13.69
N GLN A 45 28.78 9.72 -13.62
CA GLN A 45 27.62 10.26 -12.90
C GLN A 45 26.31 9.97 -13.64
N ALA A 46 26.28 10.11 -14.97
CA ALA A 46 25.08 9.82 -15.76
C ALA A 46 24.65 8.34 -15.66
N ARG A 47 25.61 7.39 -15.72
CA ARG A 47 25.31 5.95 -15.54
C ARG A 47 24.84 5.60 -14.12
N ARG A 48 25.39 6.24 -13.09
CA ARG A 48 24.91 6.09 -11.70
C ARG A 48 23.50 6.69 -11.52
N GLY A 49 23.21 7.85 -12.11
CA GLY A 49 21.89 8.48 -12.08
C GLY A 49 20.81 7.68 -12.81
N LEU A 50 21.13 7.13 -14.00
CA LEU A 50 20.22 6.28 -14.76
C LEU A 50 19.94 4.94 -14.05
N ALA A 51 20.97 4.28 -13.49
CA ALA A 51 20.80 3.04 -12.74
C ALA A 51 20.07 3.26 -11.39
N PHE A 52 20.19 4.45 -10.79
CA PHE A 52 19.48 4.83 -9.58
C PHE A 52 18.00 5.14 -9.86
N SER A 53 17.71 5.87 -10.94
CA SER A 53 16.34 6.14 -11.43
C SER A 53 15.61 4.84 -11.81
N ALA A 54 16.28 3.92 -12.52
CA ALA A 54 15.71 2.63 -12.90
C ALA A 54 15.35 1.75 -11.68
N ARG A 55 16.23 1.70 -10.64
CA ARG A 55 15.93 0.97 -9.39
C ARG A 55 14.75 1.56 -8.62
N ARG A 56 14.61 2.90 -8.63
CA ARG A 56 13.49 3.57 -7.95
C ARG A 56 12.16 3.36 -8.69
N SER A 57 12.17 3.33 -10.02
CA SER A 57 10.97 3.02 -10.81
C SER A 57 10.52 1.56 -10.60
N CYS A 58 11.47 0.61 -10.55
CA CYS A 58 11.17 -0.80 -10.31
C CYS A 58 10.57 -1.06 -8.91
N ALA A 59 10.92 -0.26 -7.89
CA ALA A 59 10.37 -0.41 -6.55
C ALA A 59 8.83 -0.31 -6.50
N MET A 60 8.24 0.57 -7.32
CA MET A 60 6.78 0.75 -7.38
C MET A 60 6.06 -0.38 -8.11
N GLU A 61 6.77 -1.20 -8.90
CA GLU A 61 6.16 -2.31 -9.68
C GLU A 61 5.61 -3.41 -8.76
N SER A 62 6.15 -3.51 -7.54
CA SER A 62 5.66 -4.43 -6.50
C SER A 62 4.29 -4.03 -5.92
N GLY A 63 3.83 -2.79 -6.16
CA GLY A 63 2.61 -2.24 -5.56
C GLY A 63 2.76 -1.81 -4.10
N LEU A 64 3.96 -1.92 -3.50
CA LEU A 64 4.25 -1.51 -2.13
C LEU A 64 5.60 -0.76 -2.10
N VAL A 65 5.68 0.37 -1.39
CA VAL A 65 6.92 1.13 -1.22
C VAL A 65 7.16 1.47 0.24
N SER A 66 8.42 1.51 0.67
CA SER A 66 8.75 1.86 2.06
C SER A 66 8.68 3.38 2.29
N CYS A 67 8.54 3.77 3.56
CA CYS A 67 8.59 5.18 3.95
C CYS A 67 9.92 5.85 3.59
N GLU A 68 11.04 5.13 3.75
CA GLU A 68 12.38 5.58 3.41
C GLU A 68 12.52 5.81 1.89
N TRP A 69 11.95 4.91 1.07
CA TRP A 69 11.91 5.09 -0.38
C TRP A 69 11.15 6.37 -0.75
N LEU A 70 9.96 6.57 -0.17
CA LEU A 70 9.14 7.74 -0.47
C LEU A 70 9.84 9.03 -0.02
N LYS A 71 10.45 9.02 1.17
CA LYS A 71 11.25 10.15 1.66
C LYS A 71 12.37 10.50 0.70
N ALA A 72 13.13 9.50 0.25
CA ALA A 72 14.22 9.71 -0.70
C ALA A 72 13.74 10.18 -2.09
N GLU A 73 12.52 9.80 -2.48
CA GLU A 73 11.87 10.26 -3.71
C GLU A 73 11.36 11.70 -3.58
N LEU A 74 10.89 12.12 -2.40
CA LEU A 74 10.53 13.52 -2.14
C LEU A 74 11.74 14.44 -2.08
N ASP A 75 12.85 13.98 -1.50
CA ASP A 75 14.09 14.76 -1.40
C ASP A 75 14.79 14.94 -2.75
N ALA A 76 14.71 13.93 -3.62
CA ALA A 76 15.29 13.94 -4.95
C ALA A 76 14.31 13.29 -5.95
N PRO A 77 13.32 14.06 -6.47
CA PRO A 77 12.29 13.52 -7.35
C PRO A 77 12.88 12.97 -8.65
N SER A 78 12.59 11.71 -8.97
CA SER A 78 12.93 11.12 -10.27
C SER A 78 11.90 11.43 -11.37
N GLY A 79 10.78 12.05 -10.98
CA GLY A 79 9.71 12.50 -11.86
C GLY A 79 8.48 12.95 -11.07
N PRO A 80 7.38 13.30 -11.75
CA PRO A 80 6.14 13.68 -11.09
C PRO A 80 5.55 12.49 -10.32
N LEU A 81 5.19 12.74 -9.06
CA LEU A 81 4.58 11.77 -8.15
C LEU A 81 3.39 12.44 -7.45
N LYS A 82 2.26 11.73 -7.39
CA LYS A 82 1.11 12.13 -6.56
C LYS A 82 1.05 11.27 -5.31
N ILE A 83 0.94 11.92 -4.16
CA ILE A 83 0.67 11.26 -2.89
C ILE A 83 -0.82 11.41 -2.61
N VAL A 84 -1.48 10.30 -2.31
CA VAL A 84 -2.92 10.26 -2.01
C VAL A 84 -3.14 9.74 -0.61
N GLU A 85 -3.75 10.55 0.25
CA GLU A 85 -4.32 10.08 1.51
C GLU A 85 -5.70 9.47 1.23
N ALA A 86 -5.81 8.15 1.35
CA ALA A 86 -7.03 7.39 1.08
C ALA A 86 -7.61 6.84 2.40
N THR A 87 -7.60 7.65 3.45
CA THR A 87 -8.09 7.26 4.78
C THR A 87 -9.60 7.04 4.78
N TRP A 88 -10.02 5.90 5.31
CA TRP A 88 -11.39 5.63 5.67
C TRP A 88 -11.44 4.88 6.98
N TYR A 89 -12.43 5.18 7.82
CA TYR A 89 -12.59 4.57 9.13
C TYR A 89 -13.83 3.68 9.15
N LEU A 90 -13.74 2.51 9.78
CA LEU A 90 -14.86 1.60 9.95
C LEU A 90 -15.63 1.96 11.22
N PRO A 91 -16.89 2.43 11.12
CA PRO A 91 -17.70 2.72 12.30
C PRO A 91 -17.90 1.48 13.19
N ASN A 92 -18.04 1.69 14.49
CA ASN A 92 -18.28 0.64 15.50
C ASN A 92 -17.21 -0.46 15.47
N SER A 93 -15.94 -0.09 15.32
CA SER A 93 -14.83 -1.04 15.27
C SER A 93 -13.55 -0.43 15.85
N PRO A 94 -12.49 -1.23 16.08
CA PRO A 94 -11.16 -0.72 16.44
C PRO A 94 -10.53 0.21 15.40
N PHE A 95 -11.08 0.25 14.18
CA PHE A 95 -10.64 1.12 13.08
C PHE A 95 -11.58 2.32 12.90
N ALA A 96 -12.37 2.68 13.93
CA ALA A 96 -13.25 3.84 13.90
C ALA A 96 -12.44 5.15 13.94
N ALA A 97 -13.07 6.22 13.46
CA ALA A 97 -12.50 7.55 13.56
C ALA A 97 -12.38 7.97 15.04
N PRO A 98 -11.46 8.87 15.38
CA PRO A 98 -11.52 9.58 16.65
C PRO A 98 -12.90 10.20 16.86
N GLU A 99 -13.36 10.25 18.11
CA GLU A 99 -14.70 10.74 18.45
C GLU A 99 -14.94 12.14 17.88
N GLY A 100 -16.08 12.34 17.22
CA GLY A 100 -16.45 13.61 16.59
C GLY A 100 -15.64 13.99 15.34
N SER A 101 -14.80 13.09 14.81
CA SER A 101 -13.98 13.35 13.63
C SER A 101 -14.43 12.59 12.38
N SER A 102 -13.90 12.99 11.23
CA SER A 102 -14.09 12.33 9.93
C SER A 102 -12.74 12.24 9.21
N PRO A 103 -12.58 11.32 8.24
CA PRO A 103 -11.34 11.26 7.46
C PRO A 103 -10.95 12.60 6.82
N GLN A 104 -11.93 13.34 6.28
CA GLN A 104 -11.70 14.65 5.67
C GLN A 104 -11.32 15.72 6.71
N ALA A 105 -11.91 15.68 7.91
CA ALA A 105 -11.56 16.61 8.99
C ALA A 105 -10.13 16.35 9.48
N GLU A 106 -9.77 15.09 9.70
CA GLU A 106 -8.41 14.66 10.07
C GLU A 106 -7.38 15.06 9.00
N TYR A 107 -7.70 14.83 7.72
CA TYR A 107 -6.87 15.30 6.63
C TYR A 107 -6.72 16.82 6.66
N THR A 108 -7.82 17.57 6.69
CA THR A 108 -7.80 19.04 6.64
C THR A 108 -6.96 19.64 7.75
N LYS A 109 -7.14 19.14 8.99
CA LYS A 109 -6.39 19.55 10.18
C LYS A 109 -4.92 19.13 10.15
N GLY A 110 -4.60 18.01 9.49
CA GLY A 110 -3.28 17.40 9.57
C GLY A 110 -3.01 16.68 10.89
N PRO A 111 -1.80 16.16 11.10
CA PRO A 111 -0.69 16.15 10.14
C PRO A 111 -0.96 15.21 8.95
N ARG A 112 -0.35 15.51 7.79
CA ARG A 112 -0.39 14.69 6.56
C ARG A 112 1.01 14.61 5.94
N LEU A 113 1.22 13.66 5.01
CA LEU A 113 2.44 13.63 4.22
C LEU A 113 2.56 14.87 3.32
N PRO A 114 3.79 15.36 3.03
CA PRO A 114 3.99 16.52 2.18
C PRO A 114 3.37 16.37 0.79
N GLY A 115 2.58 17.36 0.35
CA GLY A 115 1.91 17.35 -0.95
C GLY A 115 0.82 16.28 -1.13
N ALA A 116 0.38 15.62 -0.05
CA ALA A 116 -0.70 14.64 -0.10
C ALA A 116 -2.04 15.28 -0.46
N GLN A 117 -2.83 14.62 -1.31
CA GLN A 117 -4.22 14.98 -1.61
C GLN A 117 -5.18 13.94 -1.06
N PHE A 118 -6.36 14.36 -0.61
CA PHE A 118 -7.34 13.46 0.01
C PHE A 118 -8.27 12.82 -1.01
N PHE A 119 -8.41 11.50 -0.95
CA PHE A 119 -9.40 10.74 -1.72
C PHE A 119 -10.61 10.37 -0.84
N ASP A 120 -11.74 11.00 -1.14
CA ASP A 120 -13.01 10.68 -0.50
C ASP A 120 -13.68 9.45 -1.14
N ILE A 121 -13.44 8.27 -0.56
CA ILE A 121 -14.05 7.03 -1.04
C ILE A 121 -15.58 7.05 -0.95
N ASP A 122 -16.16 7.76 0.02
CA ASP A 122 -17.61 7.86 0.20
C ASP A 122 -18.22 8.78 -0.86
N GLY A 123 -17.58 9.92 -1.12
CA GLY A 123 -17.96 10.84 -2.19
C GLY A 123 -17.78 10.26 -3.60
N VAL A 124 -16.93 9.26 -3.78
CA VAL A 124 -16.68 8.62 -5.09
C VAL A 124 -17.47 7.32 -5.28
N ALA A 125 -17.93 6.66 -4.22
CA ALA A 125 -18.68 5.41 -4.32
C ALA A 125 -19.92 5.51 -5.22
N ALA A 126 -20.28 4.42 -5.91
CA ALA A 126 -21.54 4.39 -6.65
C ALA A 126 -22.77 4.45 -5.72
N ASP A 127 -23.83 5.11 -6.21
CA ASP A 127 -25.09 5.23 -5.48
C ASP A 127 -25.79 3.87 -5.40
N SER A 128 -25.75 3.28 -4.21
CA SER A 128 -26.20 1.92 -3.96
C SER A 128 -26.59 1.75 -2.49
N SER A 129 -27.54 0.85 -2.23
CA SER A 129 -27.80 0.37 -0.86
C SER A 129 -26.63 -0.44 -0.30
N LEU A 130 -25.73 -0.87 -1.19
CA LEU A 130 -24.46 -1.46 -0.84
C LEU A 130 -23.40 -0.36 -0.74
N PRO A 131 -22.63 -0.33 0.35
CA PRO A 131 -21.65 0.72 0.59
C PRO A 131 -20.36 0.52 -0.26
N HIS A 132 -19.61 1.62 -0.50
CA HIS A 132 -18.41 1.78 -1.36
C HIS A 132 -18.26 0.82 -2.54
N MET A 133 -19.36 0.66 -3.28
CA MET A 133 -19.38 0.05 -4.61
C MET A 133 -18.53 0.87 -5.58
N LEU A 134 -17.92 0.20 -6.56
CA LEU A 134 -17.11 0.91 -7.55
C LEU A 134 -17.96 1.96 -8.29
N PRO A 135 -17.46 3.20 -8.46
CA PRO A 135 -18.11 4.23 -9.26
C PRO A 135 -18.38 3.78 -10.69
N ASP A 136 -19.22 4.51 -11.42
CA ASP A 136 -19.20 4.52 -12.88
C ASP A 136 -17.93 5.20 -13.42
N GLU A 137 -17.76 5.15 -14.73
CA GLU A 137 -16.55 5.63 -15.40
C GLU A 137 -16.46 7.15 -15.33
N GLU A 138 -17.59 7.84 -15.43
CA GLU A 138 -17.71 9.30 -15.36
C GLU A 138 -17.32 9.83 -13.97
N ARG A 139 -17.89 9.27 -12.90
CA ARG A 139 -17.60 9.68 -11.51
C ARG A 139 -16.16 9.37 -11.14
N PHE A 140 -15.63 8.22 -11.56
CA PHE A 140 -14.22 7.89 -11.35
C PHE A 140 -13.30 8.86 -12.10
N SER A 141 -13.62 9.17 -13.36
CA SER A 141 -12.84 10.09 -14.19
C SER A 141 -12.78 11.49 -13.58
N ALA A 142 -13.90 12.01 -13.09
CA ALA A 142 -13.97 13.28 -12.40
C ALA A 142 -13.14 13.29 -11.10
N ALA A 143 -13.21 12.22 -10.31
CA ALA A 143 -12.45 12.09 -9.08
C ALA A 143 -10.93 12.05 -9.32
N MET A 144 -10.47 11.31 -10.33
CA MET A 144 -9.04 11.26 -10.67
C MET A 144 -8.55 12.61 -11.21
N ALA A 145 -9.35 13.29 -12.01
CA ALA A 145 -9.04 14.65 -12.48
C ALA A 145 -8.89 15.63 -11.32
N ALA A 146 -9.79 15.58 -10.33
CA ALA A 146 -9.72 16.41 -9.11
C ALA A 146 -8.45 16.17 -8.28
N LEU A 147 -7.92 14.93 -8.27
CA LEU A 147 -6.65 14.59 -7.65
C LEU A 147 -5.42 14.93 -8.50
N GLY A 148 -5.62 15.42 -9.73
CA GLY A 148 -4.55 15.64 -10.68
C GLY A 148 -3.88 14.34 -11.17
N ILE A 149 -4.64 13.25 -11.25
CA ILE A 149 -4.17 11.93 -11.70
C ILE A 149 -4.57 11.72 -13.16
N GLU A 150 -3.55 11.65 -14.02
CA GLU A 150 -3.66 11.33 -15.44
C GLU A 150 -3.08 9.92 -15.69
N PRO A 151 -3.32 9.28 -16.85
CA PRO A 151 -2.83 7.93 -17.13
C PRO A 151 -1.32 7.73 -16.90
N GLY A 152 -0.51 8.77 -17.15
CA GLY A 152 0.95 8.73 -16.94
C GLY A 152 1.43 9.02 -15.51
N THR A 153 0.52 9.35 -14.58
CA THR A 153 0.88 9.81 -13.24
C THR A 153 1.31 8.64 -12.34
N ARG A 154 2.49 8.74 -11.73
CA ARG A 154 2.89 7.83 -10.63
C ARG A 154 2.13 8.19 -9.37
N VAL A 155 1.66 7.19 -8.64
CA VAL A 155 0.84 7.41 -7.43
C VAL A 155 1.34 6.57 -6.26
N VAL A 156 1.47 7.19 -5.09
CA VAL A 156 1.63 6.50 -3.81
C VAL A 156 0.44 6.82 -2.91
N ALA A 157 -0.28 5.78 -2.50
CA ALA A 157 -1.42 5.90 -1.59
C ALA A 157 -1.02 5.52 -0.16
N TYR A 158 -1.56 6.21 0.83
CA TYR A 158 -1.41 5.85 2.24
C TYR A 158 -2.71 6.12 3.00
N ASP A 159 -2.79 5.61 4.23
CA ASP A 159 -3.88 5.94 5.15
C ASP A 159 -3.35 6.15 6.58
N ARG A 160 -4.23 6.68 7.45
CA ARG A 160 -3.91 6.98 8.86
C ARG A 160 -3.79 5.76 9.75
N LEU A 161 -4.18 4.58 9.28
CA LEU A 161 -4.17 3.33 10.05
C LEU A 161 -3.01 2.41 9.65
N GLY A 162 -2.17 2.85 8.72
CA GLY A 162 -1.05 2.10 8.17
C GLY A 162 -1.42 1.47 6.84
N LEU A 163 -2.11 0.34 6.93
CA LEU A 163 -2.46 -0.51 5.81
C LEU A 163 -3.91 -0.98 6.01
N PHE A 164 -4.88 -0.10 5.74
CA PHE A 164 -6.30 -0.40 5.91
C PHE A 164 -7.13 -0.05 4.66
N SER A 165 -7.28 1.24 4.36
CA SER A 165 -8.14 1.73 3.28
C SER A 165 -7.35 2.09 2.01
N SER A 166 -6.06 2.42 2.15
CA SER A 166 -5.20 2.72 1.01
C SER A 166 -5.02 1.57 -0.01
N PRO A 167 -5.01 0.27 0.38
CA PRO A 167 -5.00 -0.81 -0.60
C PRO A 167 -6.28 -0.87 -1.45
N ARG A 168 -7.43 -0.39 -0.92
CA ARG A 168 -8.68 -0.28 -1.69
C ARG A 168 -8.56 0.78 -2.78
N PHE A 169 -7.97 1.94 -2.47
CA PHE A 169 -7.70 2.96 -3.49
C PHE A 169 -6.76 2.43 -4.57
N TRP A 170 -5.64 1.82 -4.15
CA TRP A 170 -4.68 1.20 -5.06
C TRP A 170 -5.35 0.22 -6.01
N TYR A 171 -6.19 -0.68 -5.48
CA TYR A 171 -6.89 -1.67 -6.28
C TYR A 171 -7.88 -1.03 -7.26
N THR A 172 -8.66 -0.04 -6.81
CA THR A 172 -9.62 0.67 -7.66
C THR A 172 -8.89 1.30 -8.85
N LEU A 173 -7.84 2.08 -8.59
CA LEU A 173 -7.09 2.78 -9.64
C LEU A 173 -6.31 1.79 -10.53
N LYS A 174 -5.46 0.94 -9.95
CA LYS A 174 -4.53 0.10 -10.71
C LYS A 174 -5.22 -1.07 -11.40
N VAL A 175 -6.16 -1.72 -10.72
CA VAL A 175 -6.73 -3.00 -11.18
C VAL A 175 -8.13 -2.81 -11.76
N ALA A 176 -9.02 -2.10 -11.08
CA ALA A 176 -10.41 -1.98 -11.53
C ALA A 176 -10.56 -1.02 -12.72
N PHE A 177 -9.75 0.04 -12.79
CA PHE A 177 -9.73 1.01 -13.89
C PHE A 177 -8.44 0.97 -14.74
N GLY A 178 -7.54 0.03 -14.47
CA GLY A 178 -6.43 -0.30 -15.36
C GLY A 178 -5.37 0.79 -15.50
N HIS A 179 -5.06 1.55 -14.45
CA HIS A 179 -4.05 2.60 -14.49
C HIS A 179 -2.70 2.12 -15.06
N PRO A 180 -2.19 2.71 -16.16
CA PRO A 180 -1.03 2.14 -16.83
C PRO A 180 0.28 2.45 -16.10
N ALA A 181 0.41 3.62 -15.48
CA ALA A 181 1.60 3.99 -14.72
C ALA A 181 1.72 3.24 -13.36
N PRO A 182 2.89 3.29 -12.69
CA PRO A 182 3.07 2.68 -11.39
C PRO A 182 2.18 3.30 -10.30
N VAL A 183 1.53 2.44 -9.51
CA VAL A 183 0.76 2.79 -8.31
C VAL A 183 1.25 1.90 -7.18
N ALA A 184 1.56 2.47 -6.04
CA ALA A 184 1.98 1.72 -4.85
C ALA A 184 1.25 2.19 -3.60
N VAL A 185 1.20 1.33 -2.58
CA VAL A 185 0.78 1.68 -1.22
C VAL A 185 2.03 1.95 -0.38
N LEU A 186 1.97 2.94 0.52
CA LEU A 186 3.03 3.22 1.48
C LEU A 186 3.00 2.20 2.62
N ASP A 187 4.03 1.37 2.70
CA ASP A 187 4.16 0.38 3.75
C ASP A 187 4.31 1.04 5.12
N GLY A 188 3.38 0.73 6.03
CA GLY A 188 3.32 1.36 7.34
C GLY A 188 2.50 2.64 7.41
N GLY A 189 2.08 3.20 6.28
CA GLY A 189 1.25 4.40 6.17
C GLY A 189 1.73 5.60 7.02
N LEU A 190 0.78 6.42 7.50
CA LEU A 190 1.09 7.57 8.35
C LEU A 190 1.75 7.18 9.69
N PRO A 191 1.37 6.07 10.37
CA PRO A 191 2.03 5.67 11.63
C PRO A 191 3.54 5.48 11.48
N ARG A 192 3.98 4.66 10.52
CA ARG A 192 5.40 4.40 10.26
C ARG A 192 6.16 5.66 9.85
N TRP A 193 5.54 6.52 9.04
CA TRP A 193 6.13 7.80 8.65
C TRP A 193 6.43 8.70 9.86
N LYS A 194 5.51 8.73 10.83
CA LYS A 194 5.69 9.45 12.12
C LYS A 194 6.79 8.83 12.98
N GLU A 195 6.80 7.51 13.10
CA GLU A 195 7.82 6.78 13.87
C GLU A 195 9.25 7.06 13.37
N LEU A 196 9.41 7.22 12.05
CA LEU A 196 10.69 7.54 11.42
C LEU A 196 11.07 9.02 11.53
N GLY A 197 10.21 9.87 12.12
CA GLY A 197 10.47 11.29 12.28
C GLY A 197 10.53 12.06 10.96
N PHE A 198 9.85 11.58 9.92
CA PHE A 198 9.85 12.24 8.62
C PHE A 198 8.93 13.48 8.58
N PRO A 199 9.22 14.47 7.70
CA PRO A 199 8.46 15.72 7.66
C PRO A 199 6.98 15.51 7.41
N LEU A 200 6.15 16.34 8.05
CA LEU A 200 4.69 16.35 7.93
C LEU A 200 4.22 17.76 7.66
N GLU A 201 3.11 17.89 6.93
CA GLU A 201 2.39 19.14 6.75
C GLU A 201 1.24 19.24 7.75
N GLU A 202 1.16 20.37 8.44
CA GLU A 202 0.07 20.71 9.37
C GLU A 202 -0.75 21.91 8.88
N ALA A 203 -0.19 22.74 8.00
CA ALA A 203 -0.93 23.81 7.34
C ALA A 203 -2.04 23.23 6.44
N ALA A 204 -3.09 24.03 6.18
CA ALA A 204 -4.18 23.65 5.30
C ALA A 204 -3.68 23.10 3.94
N PRO A 205 -4.36 22.09 3.37
CA PRO A 205 -3.88 21.44 2.16
C PRO A 205 -3.86 22.42 1.01
N ASN A 206 -2.77 22.42 0.25
CA ASN A 206 -2.79 23.06 -1.05
C ASN A 206 -3.68 22.22 -1.99
N MET A 207 -4.64 22.87 -2.63
CA MET A 207 -5.50 22.25 -3.64
C MET A 207 -4.94 22.59 -5.01
N PRO A 208 -4.12 21.72 -5.63
CA PRO A 208 -3.64 21.98 -6.97
C PRO A 208 -4.81 22.04 -7.96
N PRO A 209 -4.68 22.78 -9.07
CA PRO A 209 -5.72 22.79 -10.08
C PRO A 209 -5.96 21.36 -10.60
N PRO A 210 -7.22 21.02 -10.91
CA PRO A 210 -7.55 19.70 -11.43
C PRO A 210 -6.81 19.44 -12.74
N ALA A 211 -6.42 18.18 -12.96
CA ALA A 211 -5.89 17.74 -14.25
C ALA A 211 -6.98 17.77 -15.32
N LYS A 212 -6.57 17.64 -16.58
CA LYS A 212 -7.53 17.42 -17.66
C LYS A 212 -8.21 16.05 -17.43
N PRO A 213 -9.55 15.97 -17.54
CA PRO A 213 -10.24 14.70 -17.33
C PRO A 213 -9.83 13.69 -18.41
N ALA A 214 -9.13 12.64 -17.97
CA ALA A 214 -8.90 11.45 -18.77
C ALA A 214 -10.13 10.55 -18.69
N ARG A 215 -10.40 9.80 -19.77
CA ARG A 215 -11.42 8.74 -19.74
C ARG A 215 -10.83 7.49 -19.14
N TRP A 216 -11.52 6.94 -18.16
CA TRP A 216 -11.18 5.66 -17.53
C TRP A 216 -12.25 4.64 -17.86
N SER A 217 -11.83 3.39 -18.10
CA SER A 217 -12.77 2.30 -18.36
C SER A 217 -12.57 1.16 -17.39
N LYS A 218 -13.68 0.56 -16.96
CA LYS A 218 -13.64 -0.58 -16.04
C LYS A 218 -13.04 -1.79 -16.74
N VAL A 219 -12.12 -2.45 -16.05
CA VAL A 219 -11.61 -3.75 -16.45
C VAL A 219 -12.64 -4.80 -16.03
N ALA A 220 -13.40 -5.34 -16.99
CA ALA A 220 -14.47 -6.29 -16.72
C ALA A 220 -14.02 -7.51 -15.89
N SER A 221 -12.80 -8.01 -16.13
CA SER A 221 -12.24 -9.15 -15.39
C SER A 221 -11.76 -8.81 -13.98
N ALA A 222 -11.72 -7.53 -13.60
CA ALA A 222 -11.17 -7.09 -12.33
C ALA A 222 -12.14 -7.25 -11.17
N VAL A 223 -13.44 -7.46 -11.41
CA VAL A 223 -14.54 -7.35 -10.44
C VAL A 223 -15.49 -8.52 -10.65
N TRP A 224 -16.02 -9.10 -9.59
CA TRP A 224 -16.97 -10.21 -9.67
C TRP A 224 -18.34 -9.77 -9.23
N ASP A 225 -19.39 -9.95 -10.01
CA ASP A 225 -20.74 -9.73 -9.52
C ASP A 225 -21.24 -10.87 -8.60
N LYS A 226 -22.44 -10.68 -8.04
CA LYS A 226 -23.08 -11.67 -7.15
C LYS A 226 -23.23 -13.04 -7.82
N SER A 227 -23.59 -13.09 -9.11
CA SER A 227 -23.78 -14.34 -9.85
C SER A 227 -22.47 -15.10 -10.01
N GLN A 228 -21.38 -14.41 -10.37
CA GLN A 228 -20.06 -15.02 -10.51
C GLN A 228 -19.55 -15.60 -9.19
N VAL A 229 -19.84 -14.91 -8.08
CA VAL A 229 -19.57 -15.47 -6.76
C VAL A 229 -20.38 -16.73 -6.50
N LEU A 230 -21.69 -16.72 -6.78
CA LEU A 230 -22.56 -17.89 -6.55
C LEU A 230 -22.09 -19.10 -7.35
N GLU A 231 -21.73 -18.85 -8.61
CA GLU A 231 -21.16 -19.87 -9.47
C GLU A 231 -19.87 -20.42 -8.87
N ASN A 232 -19.00 -19.58 -8.32
CA ASN A 232 -17.77 -20.05 -7.65
C ASN A 232 -18.04 -20.84 -6.38
N VAL A 233 -19.08 -20.49 -5.61
CA VAL A 233 -19.48 -21.26 -4.42
C VAL A 233 -19.83 -22.70 -4.80
N SER A 234 -20.53 -22.88 -5.93
CA SER A 234 -20.95 -24.19 -6.44
C SER A 234 -19.81 -24.94 -7.16
N SER A 235 -19.01 -24.23 -7.97
CA SER A 235 -17.99 -24.84 -8.84
C SER A 235 -16.62 -24.99 -8.18
N ALA A 236 -16.33 -24.23 -7.11
CA ALA A 236 -15.01 -24.08 -6.52
C ALA A 236 -13.91 -23.76 -7.57
N SER A 237 -14.27 -23.06 -8.65
CA SER A 237 -13.38 -22.76 -9.79
C SER A 237 -12.25 -21.79 -9.44
N ALA A 238 -12.39 -21.02 -8.37
CA ALA A 238 -11.39 -20.11 -7.84
C ALA A 238 -11.31 -20.15 -6.31
N LEU A 239 -10.09 -19.91 -5.80
CA LEU A 239 -9.85 -19.71 -4.38
C LEU A 239 -10.54 -18.42 -3.90
N HIS A 240 -11.45 -18.59 -2.93
CA HIS A 240 -12.20 -17.52 -2.30
C HIS A 240 -11.62 -17.25 -0.90
N LEU A 241 -10.95 -16.11 -0.72
CA LEU A 241 -10.42 -15.69 0.58
C LEU A 241 -11.20 -14.53 1.18
N ASP A 242 -11.42 -14.61 2.50
CA ASP A 242 -12.10 -13.59 3.29
C ASP A 242 -11.12 -12.95 4.28
N ALA A 243 -10.92 -11.64 4.17
CA ALA A 243 -9.97 -10.88 4.99
C ALA A 243 -10.55 -10.33 6.30
N ARG A 244 -11.82 -10.61 6.61
CA ARG A 244 -12.41 -10.19 7.89
C ARG A 244 -11.74 -10.89 9.06
N PRO A 245 -11.77 -10.28 10.27
CA PRO A 245 -11.34 -10.94 11.49
C PRO A 245 -11.98 -12.33 11.64
N LYS A 246 -11.18 -13.32 12.07
CA LYS A 246 -11.61 -14.71 12.20
C LYS A 246 -12.91 -14.89 13.02
N PRO A 247 -13.13 -14.18 14.15
CA PRO A 247 -14.40 -14.27 14.87
C PRO A 247 -15.64 -13.86 14.03
N ARG A 248 -15.52 -12.89 13.13
CA ARG A 248 -16.61 -12.49 12.22
C ARG A 248 -16.85 -13.53 11.13
N PHE A 249 -15.77 -14.10 10.60
CA PHE A 249 -15.82 -15.21 9.64
C PHE A 249 -16.48 -16.45 10.24
N ASP A 250 -16.11 -16.83 11.46
CA ASP A 250 -16.64 -18.00 12.17
C ASP A 250 -18.07 -17.79 12.70
N GLY A 251 -18.61 -16.56 12.62
CA GLY A 251 -19.94 -16.23 13.12
C GLY A 251 -20.01 -15.96 14.62
N LEU A 252 -18.87 -15.80 15.29
CA LEU A 252 -18.73 -15.63 16.74
C LEU A 252 -18.78 -14.16 17.20
N ALA A 253 -18.55 -13.21 16.29
CA ALA A 253 -18.66 -11.78 16.54
C ALA A 253 -19.72 -11.14 15.65
N PRO A 254 -20.41 -10.07 16.12
CA PRO A 254 -21.35 -9.32 15.31
C PRO A 254 -20.64 -8.58 14.17
N GLU A 255 -21.38 -8.30 13.11
CA GLU A 255 -20.94 -7.39 12.06
C GLU A 255 -21.10 -5.93 12.52
N PRO A 256 -20.14 -5.02 12.24
CA PRO A 256 -20.20 -3.63 12.69
C PRO A 256 -21.42 -2.85 12.17
N ARG A 257 -22.01 -3.33 11.08
CA ARG A 257 -23.19 -2.73 10.45
C ARG A 257 -24.46 -3.43 10.97
N PRO A 258 -25.48 -2.66 11.41
CA PRO A 258 -26.73 -3.23 11.88
C PRO A 258 -27.40 -4.13 10.83
N LYS A 259 -28.14 -5.15 11.29
CA LYS A 259 -28.95 -6.06 10.45
C LYS A 259 -28.15 -6.98 9.51
N MET A 260 -26.83 -7.03 9.67
CA MET A 260 -25.96 -7.99 8.99
C MET A 260 -25.89 -9.31 9.77
N ARG A 261 -25.97 -10.44 9.05
CA ARG A 261 -25.74 -11.77 9.64
C ARG A 261 -24.24 -12.08 9.68
N SER A 262 -23.78 -12.68 10.77
CA SER A 262 -22.40 -13.18 10.89
C SER A 262 -22.20 -14.49 10.11
N GLY A 263 -20.95 -14.91 9.90
CA GLY A 263 -20.59 -16.12 9.14
C GLY A 263 -19.85 -15.80 7.84
N HIS A 264 -19.64 -16.82 7.00
CA HIS A 264 -18.85 -16.75 5.75
C HIS A 264 -19.54 -17.51 4.60
N ALA A 265 -19.10 -17.26 3.37
CA ALA A 265 -19.59 -17.99 2.19
C ALA A 265 -19.07 -19.44 2.17
N PRO A 266 -19.82 -20.43 1.62
CA PRO A 266 -19.31 -21.80 1.59
C PRO A 266 -18.03 -21.89 0.78
N ASN A 267 -17.14 -22.80 1.18
CA ASN A 267 -15.85 -23.05 0.53
C ASN A 267 -14.85 -21.87 0.56
N SER A 268 -15.20 -20.74 1.20
CA SER A 268 -14.24 -19.67 1.43
C SER A 268 -13.26 -20.03 2.55
N ARG A 269 -12.06 -19.44 2.52
CA ARG A 269 -11.05 -19.59 3.57
C ARG A 269 -10.82 -18.25 4.25
N SER A 270 -10.64 -18.29 5.57
CA SER A 270 -10.29 -17.11 6.34
C SER A 270 -8.81 -16.82 6.17
N LEU A 271 -8.48 -15.60 5.75
CA LEU A 271 -7.13 -15.05 5.78
C LEU A 271 -7.23 -13.58 6.26
N PRO A 272 -7.44 -13.35 7.56
CA PRO A 272 -7.66 -12.01 8.10
C PRO A 272 -6.55 -11.04 7.71
N ALA A 273 -6.90 -9.85 7.22
CA ALA A 273 -5.93 -8.85 6.78
C ALA A 273 -4.89 -8.50 7.86
N THR A 274 -5.31 -8.48 9.13
CA THR A 274 -4.44 -8.19 10.27
C THR A 274 -3.36 -9.24 10.50
N GLN A 275 -3.53 -10.48 10.03
CA GLN A 275 -2.48 -11.51 10.12
C GLN A 275 -1.36 -11.30 9.12
N LEU A 276 -1.54 -10.42 8.14
CA LEU A 276 -0.52 -10.10 7.15
C LEU A 276 0.38 -8.95 7.62
N LEU A 277 0.04 -8.31 8.73
CA LEU A 277 0.69 -7.09 9.20
C LEU A 277 1.55 -7.35 10.45
N ASN A 278 2.68 -6.64 10.54
CA ASN A 278 3.44 -6.41 11.75
C ASN A 278 3.26 -4.94 12.18
N GLY A 279 2.35 -4.70 13.12
CA GLY A 279 1.91 -3.34 13.46
C GLY A 279 1.18 -2.70 12.27
N SER A 280 1.68 -1.54 11.81
CA SER A 280 1.14 -0.84 10.65
C SER A 280 1.71 -1.32 9.30
N SER A 281 2.78 -2.12 9.32
CA SER A 281 3.54 -2.52 8.13
C SER A 281 3.26 -3.95 7.70
N MET A 282 3.57 -4.26 6.45
CA MET A 282 3.47 -5.62 5.91
C MET A 282 4.49 -6.54 6.57
N LEU A 283 4.12 -7.80 6.83
CA LEU A 283 5.08 -8.83 7.20
C LEU A 283 6.09 -9.05 6.06
N PRO A 284 7.33 -9.46 6.37
CA PRO A 284 8.29 -9.81 5.35
C PRO A 284 7.84 -11.07 4.59
N PRO A 285 8.30 -11.28 3.33
CA PRO A 285 7.81 -12.33 2.45
C PRO A 285 7.82 -13.74 3.04
N GLU A 286 8.84 -14.08 3.83
CA GLU A 286 8.99 -15.38 4.49
C GLU A 286 7.93 -15.62 5.57
N GLU A 287 7.54 -14.58 6.32
CA GLU A 287 6.48 -14.66 7.32
C GLU A 287 5.10 -14.69 6.65
N LEU A 288 4.90 -13.89 5.59
CA LEU A 288 3.67 -13.93 4.79
C LEU A 288 3.41 -15.33 4.23
N LEU A 289 4.46 -16.01 3.76
CA LEU A 289 4.35 -17.36 3.26
C LEU A 289 3.86 -18.34 4.33
N LYS A 290 4.37 -18.21 5.56
CA LYS A 290 3.92 -19.02 6.70
C LYS A 290 2.45 -18.78 7.01
N VAL A 291 2.01 -17.52 7.03
CA VAL A 291 0.60 -17.15 7.29
C VAL A 291 -0.33 -17.75 6.22
N VAL A 292 0.04 -17.65 4.94
CA VAL A 292 -0.70 -18.24 3.82
C VAL A 292 -0.78 -19.77 3.93
N GLN A 293 0.35 -20.42 4.22
CA GLN A 293 0.41 -21.87 4.38
C GLN A 293 -0.42 -22.35 5.59
N ALA A 294 -0.38 -21.62 6.70
CA ALA A 294 -1.20 -21.89 7.88
C ALA A 294 -2.71 -21.74 7.61
N ALA A 295 -3.09 -20.87 6.68
CA ALA A 295 -4.47 -20.77 6.16
C ALA A 295 -4.83 -21.90 5.16
N GLY A 296 -3.95 -22.90 4.98
CA GLY A 296 -4.14 -24.05 4.09
C GLY A 296 -4.01 -23.70 2.61
N ILE A 297 -3.46 -22.53 2.28
CA ILE A 297 -3.31 -22.05 0.91
C ILE A 297 -1.93 -22.43 0.42
N LYS A 298 -1.87 -23.14 -0.71
CA LYS A 298 -0.59 -23.50 -1.31
C LYS A 298 -0.06 -22.34 -2.16
N PRO A 299 1.24 -22.04 -2.15
CA PRO A 299 1.81 -20.90 -2.89
C PRO A 299 1.51 -20.93 -4.40
N GLU A 300 1.41 -22.10 -5.00
CA GLU A 300 1.03 -22.28 -6.41
C GLU A 300 -0.41 -21.85 -6.70
N GLN A 301 -1.31 -21.89 -5.71
CA GLN A 301 -2.67 -21.36 -5.82
C GLN A 301 -2.68 -19.83 -5.87
N LEU A 302 -1.58 -19.20 -5.44
CA LEU A 302 -1.33 -17.77 -5.58
C LEU A 302 -0.65 -17.43 -6.92
N ARG A 303 -0.22 -18.38 -7.76
CA ARG A 303 0.48 -18.04 -9.01
C ARG A 303 -0.50 -17.80 -10.16
N ASP A 304 -0.30 -16.73 -10.94
CA ASP A 304 -1.03 -16.52 -12.19
C ASP A 304 -0.42 -17.39 -13.30
N ARG A 305 -1.23 -18.21 -14.00
CA ARG A 305 -0.77 -19.03 -15.14
C ARG A 305 -0.36 -18.22 -16.39
N SER A 306 -0.25 -16.89 -16.30
CA SER A 306 0.02 -15.99 -17.43
C SER A 306 1.46 -15.45 -17.51
N GLY A 307 2.39 -15.88 -16.64
CA GLY A 307 3.81 -15.51 -16.74
C GLY A 307 4.64 -15.86 -15.50
N PRO A 308 5.98 -15.72 -15.56
CA PRO A 308 6.91 -16.23 -14.54
C PRO A 308 7.01 -15.41 -13.23
N ASP A 309 6.26 -14.31 -13.08
CA ASP A 309 6.43 -13.38 -11.97
C ASP A 309 5.58 -13.73 -10.75
N LEU A 310 6.25 -13.94 -9.60
CA LEU A 310 5.67 -14.04 -8.26
C LEU A 310 5.01 -12.70 -7.87
N LEU A 311 3.81 -12.77 -7.26
CA LEU A 311 2.99 -11.64 -6.78
C LEU A 311 2.53 -10.64 -7.87
N ARG A 312 1.44 -10.98 -8.57
CA ARG A 312 0.59 -9.97 -9.23
C ARG A 312 -0.65 -9.72 -8.36
N LEU A 313 -0.80 -8.49 -7.87
CA LEU A 313 -1.93 -8.06 -7.05
C LEU A 313 -3.22 -7.94 -7.88
N ARG A 314 -4.28 -8.66 -7.51
CA ARG A 314 -5.66 -8.45 -8.00
C ARG A 314 -6.68 -8.60 -6.84
N ALA A 315 -7.54 -7.60 -6.59
CA ALA A 315 -8.55 -7.70 -5.52
C ALA A 315 -9.92 -8.22 -5.97
N HIS A 316 -10.78 -7.55 -6.72
CA HIS A 316 -12.20 -7.89 -7.04
C HIS A 316 -13.22 -7.34 -6.03
N SER A 317 -13.91 -6.26 -6.45
CA SER A 317 -15.12 -5.73 -5.82
C SER A 317 -16.37 -6.42 -6.39
N LEU A 318 -17.56 -6.21 -5.81
CA LEU A 318 -18.83 -6.63 -6.39
C LEU A 318 -19.43 -5.61 -7.36
N HIS A 319 -20.13 -6.06 -8.42
CA HIS A 319 -20.99 -5.23 -9.28
C HIS A 319 -22.47 -5.70 -9.30
N ARG A 320 -23.35 -4.80 -9.77
CA ARG A 320 -24.81 -4.77 -9.61
C ARG A 320 -25.55 -6.07 -9.99
N GLY A 321 -26.49 -6.48 -9.13
CA GLY A 321 -27.64 -7.33 -9.43
C GLY A 321 -28.75 -7.08 -8.38
N PRO A 322 -30.04 -7.15 -8.73
CA PRO A 322 -31.12 -6.92 -7.77
C PRO A 322 -31.06 -7.94 -6.62
N GLY A 323 -31.10 -7.46 -5.37
CA GLY A 323 -31.12 -8.29 -4.16
C GLY A 323 -29.75 -8.77 -3.64
N ALA A 324 -28.68 -8.00 -3.84
CA ALA A 324 -27.36 -8.29 -3.27
C ALA A 324 -27.23 -7.82 -1.80
N ALA A 325 -26.46 -8.54 -0.99
CA ALA A 325 -26.22 -8.26 0.43
C ALA A 325 -24.86 -7.54 0.66
N PRO A 326 -24.66 -6.82 1.78
CA PRO A 326 -23.50 -5.95 2.03
C PRO A 326 -22.16 -6.70 2.14
N CYS A 327 -21.10 -6.13 1.57
CA CYS A 327 -19.75 -6.72 1.51
C CYS A 327 -18.67 -5.67 1.84
N TRP A 328 -17.73 -5.96 2.76
CA TRP A 328 -16.58 -5.14 3.17
C TRP A 328 -15.27 -5.87 3.55
N HIS A 329 -14.12 -5.28 3.11
CA HIS A 329 -12.90 -4.82 3.85
C HIS A 329 -11.52 -5.17 3.22
N ALA A 330 -10.76 -4.16 2.77
CA ALA A 330 -9.28 -4.14 2.58
C ALA A 330 -8.60 -5.33 1.88
N ALA A 331 -8.12 -5.12 0.65
CA ALA A 331 -7.39 -6.13 -0.10
C ALA A 331 -5.87 -6.03 0.14
N PHE A 332 -5.29 -7.03 0.78
CA PHE A 332 -3.86 -7.33 0.67
C PHE A 332 -3.73 -8.50 -0.29
N VAL A 333 -2.97 -8.37 -1.38
CA VAL A 333 -2.97 -9.44 -2.40
C VAL A 333 -1.62 -10.13 -2.52
N LEU A 334 -1.66 -11.42 -2.21
CA LEU A 334 -0.70 -12.41 -2.65
C LEU A 334 -1.28 -13.12 -3.87
N GLY A 335 -0.94 -12.67 -5.09
CA GLY A 335 -1.16 -13.43 -6.32
C GLY A 335 -2.61 -13.73 -6.74
N ARG A 336 -2.85 -14.89 -7.41
CA ARG A 336 -4.13 -15.39 -7.97
C ARG A 336 -5.19 -15.78 -6.93
N VAL A 337 -5.21 -15.06 -5.81
CA VAL A 337 -6.29 -15.08 -4.85
C VAL A 337 -7.42 -14.20 -5.36
N ARG A 338 -8.65 -14.72 -5.36
CA ARG A 338 -9.83 -13.89 -5.53
C ARG A 338 -10.40 -13.61 -4.14
N TRP A 339 -10.19 -12.37 -3.69
CA TRP A 339 -10.62 -11.91 -2.39
C TRP A 339 -12.09 -11.53 -2.48
N GLN A 340 -12.91 -12.18 -1.68
CA GLN A 340 -14.28 -11.76 -1.50
C GLN A 340 -14.51 -11.47 -0.02
N LEU A 341 -15.03 -10.28 0.17
CA LEU A 341 -15.13 -9.64 1.46
C LEU A 341 -16.60 -9.44 1.75
N GLY A 342 -17.37 -10.52 1.84
CA GLY A 342 -18.80 -10.43 2.10
C GLY A 342 -19.59 -11.56 1.48
N ARG A 343 -20.87 -11.61 1.82
CA ARG A 343 -21.73 -12.77 1.58
C ARG A 343 -22.50 -12.65 0.27
N VAL A 344 -22.79 -13.77 -0.37
CA VAL A 344 -23.90 -13.80 -1.32
C VAL A 344 -25.25 -13.83 -0.58
N GLY A 345 -26.17 -12.96 -0.96
CA GLY A 345 -27.58 -13.04 -0.55
C GLY A 345 -28.21 -14.42 -0.83
N ARG A 346 -29.37 -14.66 -0.22
CA ARG A 346 -30.11 -15.94 -0.16
C ARG A 346 -29.99 -16.80 -1.43
N LEU A 347 -29.45 -18.00 -1.27
CA LEU A 347 -29.48 -19.09 -2.25
C LEU A 347 -30.86 -19.76 -2.22
N PRO A 348 -31.61 -19.83 -3.34
CA PRO A 348 -32.75 -20.73 -3.45
C PRO A 348 -32.24 -22.18 -3.55
N GLY A 349 -32.79 -23.11 -2.76
CA GLY A 349 -32.66 -24.55 -3.02
C GLY A 349 -31.62 -25.36 -2.22
N HIS A 350 -30.86 -24.78 -1.28
CA HIS A 350 -30.04 -25.58 -0.35
C HIS A 350 -30.77 -25.79 0.98
N SER A 351 -31.61 -26.83 1.02
CA SER A 351 -32.29 -27.35 2.20
C SER A 351 -31.59 -28.58 2.76
N ASP A 352 -30.27 -28.52 2.99
CA ASP A 352 -29.60 -29.59 3.73
C ASP A 352 -28.35 -29.11 4.47
N CYS A 353 -28.57 -28.59 5.67
CA CYS A 353 -27.56 -28.41 6.72
C CYS A 353 -28.25 -28.22 8.08
N GLN A 354 -29.20 -29.11 8.42
CA GLN A 354 -29.80 -29.15 9.77
C GLN A 354 -28.96 -29.96 10.78
N ALA A 355 -27.89 -30.63 10.38
CA ALA A 355 -27.22 -31.60 11.25
C ALA A 355 -26.15 -31.02 12.22
N ARG A 356 -25.71 -29.76 12.12
CA ARG A 356 -24.64 -29.23 13.01
C ARG A 356 -24.75 -27.75 13.33
N GLY A 357 -25.87 -27.29 13.90
CA GLY A 357 -25.95 -26.10 14.78
C GLY A 357 -25.31 -24.77 14.34
N ARG A 358 -24.87 -24.61 13.09
CA ARG A 358 -24.17 -23.43 12.57
C ARG A 358 -25.11 -22.73 11.59
N ARG A 359 -25.68 -21.62 12.06
CA ARG A 359 -26.72 -20.85 11.35
C ARG A 359 -26.08 -20.00 10.25
N TRP A 360 -26.69 -20.01 9.07
CA TRP A 360 -26.37 -19.17 7.91
C TRP A 360 -27.07 -17.81 7.95
#